data_AF-A0A914JFZ0-F1
#
_entry.id   AF-A0A914JFZ0-F1
#
_cell.length_a   1.000
_cell.length_b   1.000
_cell.length_c   1.000
_cell.angle_alpha   90.00
_cell.angle_beta   90.00
_cell.angle_gamma   90.00
#
_symmetry.space_group_name_H-M   'P 1'
#
loop_
_entity.id
_entity.type
_entity.pdbx_description
1 polymer ?
#
loop_
_entity_poly.entity_id
_entity_poly.type
_entity_poly.pdbx_seq_one_letter_code
_entity_poly.pdbx_strand_id
1 'polypeptide(L)' 'MEQVGLYDTDKLINCSTTEQNALANGGGCPAYDNFITCLSNVYTGYCGPDIRLYICSLEVDGITGADKTCAGKLQDCTKP' A
#
# COMPACT_ATOMS: atom_id res chain seq x y z
N MET A 1 -6.76 10.53 26.61
CA MET A 1 -7.30 11.15 25.39
C MET A 1 -6.23 11.00 24.32
N GLU A 2 -6.57 10.15 23.35
CA GLU A 2 -5.78 9.66 22.23
C GLU A 2 -4.96 10.73 21.47
N GLN A 3 -3.67 10.44 21.26
CA GLN A 3 -2.83 11.08 20.24
C GLN A 3 -2.96 10.37 18.87
N VAL A 4 -4.14 9.88 18.52
CA VAL A 4 -4.38 9.05 17.30
C VAL A 4 -4.51 9.92 16.03
N GLY A 5 -4.12 11.19 16.06
CA GLY A 5 -4.49 12.16 15.00
C GLY A 5 -3.41 12.60 14.02
N LEU A 6 -2.12 12.52 14.36
CA LEU A 6 -1.06 13.21 13.58
C LEU A 6 0.07 12.27 13.14
N TYR A 7 0.71 11.55 14.06
CA TYR A 7 1.83 10.64 13.75
C TYR A 7 1.49 9.47 12.83
N ASP A 8 0.22 9.10 12.79
CA ASP A 8 -0.27 7.94 12.04
C ASP A 8 -0.69 8.32 10.61
N THR A 9 -1.21 9.54 10.45
CA THR A 9 -1.41 10.19 9.15
C THR A 9 -0.09 10.37 8.42
N ASP A 10 1.00 10.71 9.14
CA ASP A 10 2.35 10.82 8.58
C ASP A 10 2.82 9.52 7.92
N LYS A 11 2.51 8.34 8.49
CA LYS A 11 2.92 7.07 7.90
C LYS A 11 2.18 6.77 6.60
N LEU A 12 0.87 7.01 6.59
CA LEU A 12 0.04 6.86 5.39
C LEU A 12 0.47 7.84 4.29
N ILE A 13 0.67 9.12 4.64
CA ILE A 13 1.20 10.15 3.73
C ILE A 13 2.58 9.75 3.19
N ASN A 14 3.44 9.17 4.02
CA ASN A 14 4.76 8.74 3.60
C ASN A 14 4.71 7.59 2.58
N CYS A 15 3.79 6.62 2.76
CA CYS A 15 3.56 5.58 1.75
C CYS A 15 3.20 6.19 0.39
N SER A 16 2.20 7.08 0.35
CA SER A 16 1.76 7.72 -0.90
C SER A 16 2.81 8.68 -1.49
N THR A 17 3.57 9.38 -0.65
CA THR A 17 4.63 10.29 -1.14
C THR A 17 5.78 9.49 -1.77
N THR A 18 6.15 8.36 -1.16
CA THR A 18 7.18 7.47 -1.69
C THR A 18 6.76 6.85 -3.01
N GLU A 19 5.51 6.40 -3.11
CA GLU A 19 4.91 5.89 -4.35
C GLU A 19 4.96 6.94 -5.47
N GLN A 20 4.43 8.14 -5.23
CA GLN A 20 4.39 9.20 -6.24
C GLN A 20 5.79 9.60 -6.70
N ASN A 21 6.75 9.69 -5.79
CA ASN A 21 8.14 9.93 -6.14
C ASN A 21 8.72 8.79 -6.99
N ALA A 22 8.45 7.53 -6.65
CA ALA A 22 8.91 6.40 -7.45
C ALA A 22 8.29 6.40 -8.85
N LEU A 23 6.99 6.67 -8.98
CA LEU A 23 6.30 6.78 -10.27
C LEU A 23 6.85 7.93 -11.12
N ALA A 24 7.07 9.10 -10.53
CA ALA A 24 7.66 10.25 -11.22
C ALA A 24 9.08 9.97 -11.76
N ASN A 25 9.80 9.03 -11.14
CA ASN A 25 11.12 8.57 -11.56
C ASN A 25 11.09 7.27 -12.41
N GLY A 26 9.92 6.87 -12.93
CA GLY A 26 9.78 5.71 -13.82
C GLY A 26 9.67 4.35 -13.12
N GLY A 27 9.29 4.31 -11.84
CA GLY A 27 9.25 3.11 -11.01
C GLY A 27 8.21 2.06 -11.40
N GLY A 28 7.16 2.41 -12.16
CA GLY A 28 6.13 1.48 -12.66
C GLY A 28 5.49 0.61 -11.57
N CYS A 29 5.12 -0.64 -11.90
CA CYS A 29 4.47 -1.57 -10.97
C CYS A 29 5.21 -1.82 -9.64
N PRO A 30 6.56 -1.88 -9.60
CA PRO A 30 7.29 -1.92 -8.34
C PRO A 30 6.99 -0.78 -7.37
N ALA A 31 6.65 0.42 -7.85
CA ALA A 31 6.24 1.52 -6.99
C ALA A 31 4.92 1.20 -6.25
N TYR A 32 3.96 0.62 -6.97
CA TYR A 32 2.70 0.15 -6.42
C TYR A 32 2.89 -0.99 -5.42
N ASP A 33 3.77 -1.96 -5.70
CA ASP A 33 4.03 -3.05 -4.74
C ASP A 33 4.64 -2.55 -3.42
N ASN A 34 5.56 -1.60 -3.52
CA ASN A 34 6.12 -0.96 -2.33
C ASN A 34 5.07 -0.16 -1.55
N PHE A 35 4.17 0.51 -2.25
CA PHE A 35 3.04 1.22 -1.65
C PHE A 35 2.08 0.27 -0.91
N ILE A 36 1.63 -0.80 -1.57
CA ILE A 36 0.74 -1.83 -0.99
C ILE A 36 1.39 -2.43 0.28
N THR A 37 2.69 -2.73 0.22
CA THR A 37 3.44 -3.27 1.36
C THR A 37 3.50 -2.26 2.51
N CYS A 38 3.77 -0.98 2.19
CA CYS A 38 3.82 0.10 3.18
C CYS A 38 2.47 0.26 3.89
N LEU A 39 1.37 0.36 3.14
CA LEU A 39 0.02 0.44 3.70
C LEU A 39 -0.33 -0.78 4.55
N SER A 40 -0.07 -1.97 4.04
CA SER A 40 -0.34 -3.22 4.74
C SER A 40 0.37 -3.27 6.10
N ASN A 41 1.62 -2.83 6.18
CA ASN A 41 2.37 -2.76 7.43
C ASN A 41 1.81 -1.70 8.40
N VAL A 42 1.43 -0.53 7.87
CA VAL A 42 0.82 0.54 8.66
C VAL A 42 -0.49 0.07 9.28
N TYR A 43 -1.40 -0.49 8.49
CA TYR A 43 -2.67 -1.04 8.98
C TYR A 43 -2.49 -2.25 9.90
N THR A 44 -1.52 -3.12 9.63
CA THR A 44 -1.18 -4.23 10.54
C THR A 44 -0.77 -3.73 11.92
N GLY A 45 -0.09 -2.58 12.00
CA GLY A 45 0.25 -1.94 13.27
C GLY A 45 -0.97 -1.46 14.07
N TYR A 46 -2.09 -1.14 13.41
CA TYR A 46 -3.32 -0.66 14.07
C TYR A 46 -4.34 -1.76 14.33
N CYS A 47 -4.56 -2.63 13.35
CA CYS A 47 -5.66 -3.60 13.35
C CYS A 47 -5.20 -5.04 13.62
N GLY A 48 -3.90 -5.26 13.76
CA GLY A 48 -3.30 -6.58 13.91
C GLY A 48 -3.00 -7.26 12.56
N PRO A 49 -2.30 -8.40 12.57
CA PRO A 49 -1.79 -9.07 11.37
C PRO A 49 -2.88 -9.55 10.41
N ASP A 50 -4.08 -9.81 10.91
CA ASP A 50 -5.19 -10.36 10.13
C ASP A 50 -5.69 -9.39 9.04
N ILE A 51 -5.46 -8.08 9.20
CA ILE A 51 -5.88 -7.07 8.21
C ILE A 51 -4.99 -7.07 6.96
N ARG A 52 -3.79 -7.65 7.04
CA ARG A 52 -2.75 -7.52 6.02
C ARG A 52 -3.22 -7.99 4.64
N LEU A 53 -3.85 -9.16 4.58
CA LEU A 53 -4.34 -9.75 3.33
C LEU A 53 -5.51 -8.94 2.75
N TYR A 54 -6.35 -8.36 3.61
CA TYR A 54 -7.45 -7.51 3.19
C TYR A 54 -6.96 -6.22 2.54
N ILE A 55 -6.03 -5.50 3.17
CA ILE A 55 -5.43 -4.28 2.60
C ILE A 55 -4.72 -4.58 1.30
N CYS A 56 -3.91 -5.64 1.27
CA CYS A 56 -3.22 -6.05 0.05
C CYS A 56 -4.20 -6.27 -1.11
N SER A 57 -5.27 -7.04 -0.88
CA SER A 57 -6.24 -7.38 -1.93
C SER A 57 -6.97 -6.14 -2.46
N LEU A 58 -7.40 -5.25 -1.56
CA LEU A 58 -8.06 -3.99 -1.93
C LEU A 58 -7.19 -3.11 -2.83
N GLU A 59 -5.91 -2.93 -2.46
CA GLU A 59 -5.01 -2.07 -3.20
C GLU A 59 -4.59 -2.69 -4.54
N VAL A 60 -4.38 -4.01 -4.60
CA VAL A 60 -4.13 -4.71 -5.87
C VAL A 60 -5.32 -4.55 -6.82
N ASP A 61 -6.56 -4.74 -6.34
CA ASP A 61 -7.76 -4.56 -7.17
C ASP A 61 -7.91 -3.09 -7.62
N GLY A 62 -7.68 -2.14 -6.73
CA GLY A 62 -7.73 -0.70 -7.04
C GLY A 62 -6.71 -0.30 -8.12
N ILE A 63 -5.46 -0.71 -7.95
CA ILE A 63 -4.38 -0.40 -8.89
C ILE A 63 -4.59 -1.10 -10.22
N THR A 64 -4.96 -2.39 -10.24
CA THR A 64 -5.19 -3.10 -11.51
C THR A 64 -6.43 -2.60 -12.25
N GLY A 65 -7.41 -2.04 -11.54
CA GLY A 65 -8.54 -1.32 -12.11
C GLY A 65 -8.13 0.00 -12.78
N ALA A 66 -7.20 0.75 -12.18
CA ALA A 66 -6.74 2.04 -12.67
C ALA A 66 -5.63 1.93 -13.74
N ASP A 67 -4.65 1.05 -13.53
CA ASP A 67 -3.52 0.77 -14.40
C ASP A 67 -3.45 -0.73 -14.72
N LYS A 68 -4.07 -1.09 -15.85
CA LYS A 68 -4.10 -2.46 -16.35
C LYS A 68 -2.71 -3.00 -16.71
N THR A 69 -1.69 -2.15 -16.85
CA THR A 69 -0.34 -2.62 -17.17
C THR A 69 0.31 -3.38 -16.02
N CYS A 70 -0.21 -3.22 -14.79
CA CYS A 70 0.23 -3.92 -13.60
C CYS A 70 -0.61 -5.15 -13.24
N ALA A 71 -1.64 -5.47 -14.02
CA ALA A 71 -2.40 -6.70 -13.84
C ALA A 71 -1.50 -7.95 -13.90
N GLY A 72 -1.53 -8.76 -12.84
CA GLY A 72 -0.68 -9.96 -12.70
C GLY A 72 0.80 -9.69 -12.45
N LYS A 73 1.20 -8.43 -12.20
CA LYS A 73 2.58 -8.03 -11.89
C LYS A 73 2.77 -7.55 -10.46
N LEU A 74 1.68 -7.34 -9.73
CA LEU A 74 1.70 -6.98 -8.32
C LEU A 74 1.79 -8.22 -7.43
N GLN A 75 2.09 -8.01 -6.16
CA GLN A 75 2.24 -9.06 -5.15
C GLN A 75 0.99 -9.93 -4.98
N ASP A 76 1.21 -11.18 -4.62
CA ASP A 76 0.16 -12.15 -4.33
C ASP A 76 -0.37 -11.95 -2.90
N CYS A 77 -1.59 -11.42 -2.79
CA CYS A 77 -2.27 -11.13 -1.52
C CYS A 77 -2.93 -12.35 -0.86
N THR A 78 -2.70 -13.57 -1.37
CA THR A 78 -3.23 -14.80 -0.78
C THR A 78 -2.25 -15.50 0.15
N LYS A 79 -0.99 -15.02 0.23
CA LYS A 79 0.06 -15.60 1.07
C LYS A 79 0.55 -14.57 2.10
N PRO A 80 0.63 -14.93 3.39
CA PRO A 80 1.17 -14.06 4.44
C PRO A 80 2.69 -13.83 4.31
#